data_AF-X0ZZI1-F1
#
_entry.id   AF-X0ZZI1-F1
#
_cell.length_a   1.000
_cell.length_b   1.000
_cell.length_c   1.000
_cell.angle_alpha   90.00
_cell.angle_beta   90.00
_cell.angle_gamma   90.00
#
_symmetry.space_group_name_H-M   'P 1'
#
loop_
_entity.id
_entity.type
_entity.pdbx_description
1 polymer ?
#
loop_
_entity_poly.entity_id
_entity_poly.type
_entity_poly.pdbx_seq_one_letter_code
_entity_poly.pdbx_strand_id
1 'polypeptide(L)'
;MIFSWNKIIEEILVKKGKVFLLGESDSGKTTFIKTLVTKAIQKGILVGWVDADIGQSTIGPPTCIGLSLFSPKSPEFKVSSLYFVGNTSPHGRFVPLIMGTKELVDMASKKA
;
A
#
# COMPACT_ATOMS: atom_id res chain seq x y z
N MET A 1 10.65 4.58 19.70
CA MET A 1 9.83 3.59 18.96
C MET A 1 10.21 3.40 17.47
N ILE A 2 11.02 4.27 16.84
CA ILE A 2 11.45 4.11 15.42
C ILE A 2 12.56 3.05 15.23
N PHE A 3 13.41 2.84 16.23
CA PHE A 3 14.55 1.92 16.15
C PHE A 3 14.17 0.45 15.91
N SER A 4 12.97 0.02 16.31
CA SER A 4 12.52 -1.37 16.20
C SER A 4 12.23 -1.80 14.74
N TRP A 5 11.79 -0.87 13.89
CA TRP A 5 11.38 -1.21 12.51
C TRP A 5 12.50 -1.22 11.48
N ASN A 6 13.67 -0.64 11.81
CA ASN A 6 14.76 -0.53 10.86
C ASN A 6 15.20 -1.91 10.34
N LYS A 7 15.34 -2.89 11.24
CA LYS A 7 15.76 -4.24 10.87
C LYS A 7 14.80 -4.88 9.86
N ILE A 8 13.50 -4.88 10.16
CA ILE A 8 12.50 -5.49 9.27
C ILE A 8 12.36 -4.74 7.95
N ILE A 9 12.46 -3.40 7.97
CA ILE A 9 12.46 -2.61 6.72
C ILE A 9 13.65 -3.00 5.87
N GLU A 10 14.87 -3.05 6.42
CA GLU A 10 16.05 -3.45 5.66
C GLU A 10 15.91 -4.88 5.10
N GLU A 11 15.39 -5.83 5.88
CA GLU A 11 15.11 -7.19 5.41
C GLU A 11 14.11 -7.21 4.25
N ILE A 12 13.04 -6.41 4.31
CA ILE A 12 12.06 -6.27 3.22
C ILE A 12 12.72 -5.67 1.97
N LEU A 13 13.54 -4.63 2.11
CA LEU A 13 14.21 -3.96 0.99
C LEU A 13 15.22 -4.88 0.29
N VAL A 14 15.87 -5.78 1.04
CA VAL A 14 16.81 -6.78 0.51
C VAL A 14 16.06 -7.91 -0.19
N LYS A 15 15.08 -8.54 0.49
CA LYS A 15 14.35 -9.68 -0.05
C LYS A 15 13.46 -9.29 -1.23
N LYS A 16 12.89 -8.09 -1.18
CA LYS A 16 11.83 -7.60 -2.08
C LYS A 16 10.62 -8.55 -2.09
N GLY A 17 9.60 -8.18 -2.85
CA GLY A 17 8.38 -8.97 -3.01
C GLY A 17 7.15 -8.33 -2.38
N LYS A 18 6.10 -9.15 -2.22
CA LYS A 18 4.80 -8.69 -1.72
C LYS A 18 4.78 -8.71 -0.20
N VAL A 19 4.51 -7.56 0.41
CA VAL A 19 4.34 -7.43 1.86
C VAL A 19 2.89 -7.11 2.15
N PHE A 20 2.24 -7.96 2.95
CA PHE A 20 0.90 -7.71 3.45
C PHE A 20 0.98 -7.26 4.91
N LEU A 21 0.50 -6.06 5.20
CA LEU A 21 0.59 -5.46 6.53
C LEU A 21 -0.75 -5.60 7.24
N LEU A 22 -0.75 -6.29 8.38
CA LEU A 22 -1.91 -6.51 9.23
C LEU A 22 -1.68 -5.89 10.61
N GLY A 23 -2.77 -5.42 11.23
CA GLY A 23 -2.75 -4.82 12.56
C GLY A 23 -4.03 -4.04 12.84
N GLU A 24 -4.27 -3.73 14.11
CA GLU A 24 -5.43 -2.98 14.59
C GLU A 24 -5.47 -1.54 14.05
N SER A 25 -6.64 -0.89 14.13
CA SER A 25 -6.76 0.55 13.82
C SER A 25 -5.73 1.34 14.61
N ASP A 26 -5.16 2.38 13.99
CA ASP A 26 -4.20 3.29 14.63
C ASP A 26 -2.92 2.66 15.21
N SER A 27 -2.61 1.41 14.84
CA SER A 27 -1.39 0.71 15.30
C SER A 27 -0.09 1.19 14.63
N GLY A 28 -0.14 2.24 13.81
CA GLY A 28 1.01 2.81 13.10
C GLY A 28 1.32 2.21 11.72
N LYS A 29 0.43 1.39 11.15
CA LYS A 29 0.60 0.75 9.82
C LYS A 29 0.92 1.76 8.71
N THR A 30 0.14 2.83 8.62
CA THR A 30 0.31 3.88 7.59
C THR A 30 1.67 4.57 7.74
N THR A 31 2.11 4.81 8.97
CA THR A 31 3.44 5.38 9.26
C THR A 31 4.56 4.43 8.86
N PHE A 32 4.41 3.13 9.15
CA PHE A 32 5.36 2.10 8.72
C PHE A 32 5.48 2.04 7.20
N ILE A 33 4.34 2.00 6.47
CA ILE A 33 4.34 1.94 5.00
C ILE A 33 5.00 3.18 4.40
N LYS A 34 4.64 4.39 4.87
CA LYS A 34 5.29 5.64 4.42
C LYS A 34 6.81 5.59 4.62
N THR A 35 7.28 5.12 5.77
CA THR A 35 8.71 4.98 6.08
C THR A 35 9.38 3.97 5.14
N LEU A 36 8.76 2.82 4.92
CA LEU A 36 9.26 1.77 4.02
C LEU A 36 9.35 2.27 2.57
N VAL A 37 8.30 2.92 2.06
CA VAL A 37 8.23 3.48 0.70
C VAL A 37 9.31 4.55 0.51
N THR A 38 9.46 5.49 1.44
CA THR A 38 10.50 6.52 1.37
C THR A 38 11.90 5.92 1.30
N LYS A 39 12.20 4.94 2.17
CA LYS A 39 13.51 4.25 2.14
C LYS A 39 13.72 3.44 0.86
N ALA A 40 12.69 2.80 0.33
CA ALA A 40 12.76 2.07 -0.93
C ALA A 40 13.11 3.01 -2.09
N ILE A 41 12.43 4.16 -2.19
CA ILE A 41 12.70 5.19 -3.20
C ILE A 41 14.16 5.67 -3.10
N GLN A 42 14.64 5.95 -1.89
CA GLN A 42 16.04 6.36 -1.64
C GLN A 42 17.06 5.32 -2.11
N LYS A 43 16.70 4.03 -2.07
CA LYS A 43 17.54 2.92 -2.57
C LYS A 43 17.34 2.60 -4.05
N GLY A 44 16.58 3.41 -4.79
CA GLY A 44 16.34 3.17 -6.22
C GLY A 44 15.31 2.07 -6.51
N ILE A 45 14.53 1.65 -5.51
CA ILE A 45 13.60 0.53 -5.63
C ILE A 45 12.22 1.06 -6.05
N LEU A 46 11.63 0.43 -7.07
CA LEU A 46 10.25 0.66 -7.46
C LEU A 46 9.31 0.02 -6.43
N VAL A 47 8.26 0.73 -6.05
CA VAL A 47 7.31 0.23 -5.05
C VAL A 47 5.89 0.49 -5.51
N GLY A 48 5.03 -0.53 -5.41
CA GLY A 48 3.58 -0.36 -5.45
C GLY A 48 3.00 -0.46 -4.04
N TRP A 49 2.20 0.53 -3.64
CA TRP A 49 1.38 0.48 -2.43
C TRP A 49 -0.08 0.34 -2.84
N VAL A 50 -0.67 -0.82 -2.51
CA VAL A 50 -2.11 -1.04 -2.58
C VAL A 50 -2.73 -0.79 -1.20
N ASP A 51 -3.62 0.19 -1.12
CA ASP A 51 -4.40 0.52 0.05
C ASP A 51 -5.82 -0.04 -0.08
N ALA A 52 -6.12 -1.06 0.72
CA ALA A 52 -7.42 -1.73 0.74
C ALA A 52 -8.29 -1.32 1.94
N ASP A 53 -7.90 -0.30 2.69
CA ASP A 53 -8.72 0.25 3.77
C ASP A 53 -9.77 1.21 3.22
N ILE A 54 -10.90 0.66 2.75
CA ILE A 54 -11.99 1.44 2.16
C ILE A 54 -12.70 2.39 3.15
N GLY A 55 -12.50 2.19 4.45
CA GLY A 55 -13.09 2.99 5.52
C GLY A 55 -12.21 4.16 5.96
N GLN A 56 -10.89 3.97 5.96
CA GLN A 56 -9.89 4.98 6.31
C GLN A 56 -8.79 5.06 5.25
N SER A 57 -9.20 5.28 4.00
CA SER A 57 -8.29 5.28 2.87
C SER A 57 -7.24 6.39 3.02
N THR A 58 -5.98 6.00 2.81
CA THR A 58 -4.82 6.87 2.64
C THR A 58 -4.56 7.18 1.16
N ILE A 59 -4.86 6.24 0.25
CA ILE A 59 -4.70 6.41 -1.20
C ILE A 59 -6.06 6.53 -1.88
N GLY A 60 -6.37 7.75 -2.31
CA GLY A 60 -7.62 8.05 -3.01
C GLY A 60 -8.78 8.36 -2.06
N PRO A 61 -10.00 8.46 -2.59
CA PRO A 61 -11.17 8.78 -1.80
C PRO A 61 -11.65 7.57 -0.98
N PRO A 62 -12.51 7.78 0.04
CA PRO A 62 -13.24 6.70 0.69
C PRO A 62 -13.99 5.81 -0.31
N THR A 63 -14.31 4.58 0.08
CA THR A 63 -15.00 3.56 -0.74
C THR A 63 -14.20 3.00 -1.93
N CYS A 64 -12.94 3.41 -2.08
CA CYS A 64 -12.04 2.92 -3.10
C CYS A 64 -10.86 2.17 -2.50
N ILE A 65 -10.38 1.17 -3.24
CA ILE A 65 -9.04 0.62 -3.06
C ILE A 65 -8.11 1.46 -3.92
N GLY A 66 -7.00 1.91 -3.35
CA GLY A 66 -6.03 2.77 -4.03
C GLY A 66 -4.74 2.06 -4.39
N LEU A 67 -4.17 2.40 -5.55
CA LEU A 67 -2.80 2.05 -5.91
C LEU A 67 -1.99 3.32 -6.12
N SER A 68 -0.83 3.40 -5.48
CA SER A 68 0.24 4.36 -5.79
C SER A 68 1.51 3.62 -6.22
N LEU A 69 2.11 4.08 -7.30
CA LEU A 69 3.40 3.59 -7.80
C LEU A 69 4.48 4.64 -7.53
N PHE A 70 5.58 4.19 -6.95
CA PHE A 70 6.68 5.05 -6.53
C PHE A 70 7.97 4.66 -7.24
N SER A 71 8.74 5.67 -7.63
CA SER A 71 10.08 5.51 -8.17
C SER A 71 10.95 6.69 -7.75
N PRO A 72 12.29 6.62 -7.91
CA PRO A 72 13.16 7.77 -7.70
C PRO A 72 12.76 9.01 -8.54
N LYS A 73 12.16 8.79 -9.71
CA LYS A 73 11.69 9.85 -10.61
C LYS A 73 10.29 10.36 -10.28
N SER A 74 9.52 9.60 -9.50
CA SER A 74 8.15 9.95 -9.10
C SER A 74 7.94 9.52 -7.63
N PRO A 75 8.47 10.32 -6.68
CA PRO A 75 8.43 9.99 -5.26
C PRO A 75 7.14 10.44 -4.57
N GLU A 76 6.29 11.19 -5.27
CA GLU A 76 5.09 11.80 -4.72
C GLU A 76 3.99 10.76 -4.47
N PHE A 77 3.23 10.93 -3.38
CA PHE A 77 2.07 10.10 -3.05
C PHE A 77 0.88 10.48 -3.93
N LYS A 78 0.91 10.03 -5.18
CA LYS A 78 -0.15 10.22 -6.18
C LYS A 78 -0.90 8.94 -6.43
N VAL A 79 -2.20 9.06 -6.66
CA VAL A 79 -3.06 7.95 -7.07
C VAL A 79 -2.68 7.55 -8.49
N SER A 80 -2.27 6.29 -8.67
CA SER A 80 -1.97 5.69 -9.97
C SER A 80 -3.16 4.94 -10.55
N SER A 81 -3.96 4.28 -9.70
CA SER A 81 -5.19 3.59 -10.10
C SER A 81 -6.14 3.45 -8.90
N LEU A 82 -7.42 3.29 -9.18
CA LEU A 82 -8.47 3.09 -8.17
C LEU A 82 -9.36 1.93 -8.58
N TYR A 83 -9.90 1.24 -7.58
CA TYR A 83 -11.01 0.30 -7.75
C TYR A 83 -12.16 0.72 -6.83
N PHE A 84 -13.34 0.96 -7.40
CA PHE A 84 -14.51 1.41 -6.64
C PHE A 84 -15.25 0.23 -6.01
N VAL A 85 -15.35 0.21 -4.68
CA VAL A 85 -16.12 -0.80 -3.92
C VAL A 85 -17.52 -0.29 -3.60
N GLY A 86 -17.67 1.03 -3.41
CA GLY A 86 -18.97 1.69 -3.23
C GLY A 86 -19.56 1.57 -1.81
N ASN A 87 -18.74 1.23 -0.82
CA ASN A 87 -19.10 1.29 0.60
C ASN A 87 -17.82 1.55 1.42
N THR A 88 -17.95 2.21 2.57
CA THR A 88 -16.87 2.41 3.55
C THR A 88 -16.72 1.23 4.51
N SER A 89 -17.68 0.30 4.51
CA SER A 89 -17.62 -0.94 5.27
C SER A 89 -17.43 -2.16 4.37
N PRO A 90 -16.56 -3.11 4.73
CA PRO A 90 -16.42 -4.39 4.02
C PRO A 90 -17.68 -5.28 4.06
N HIS A 91 -18.57 -5.05 5.03
CA HIS A 91 -19.77 -5.87 5.22
C HIS A 91 -20.62 -5.91 3.95
N GLY A 92 -20.92 -7.12 3.45
CA GLY A 92 -21.67 -7.33 2.22
C GLY A 92 -20.92 -6.99 0.92
N ARG A 93 -19.64 -6.64 1.00
CA ARG A 93 -18.80 -6.21 -0.15
C ARG A 93 -17.47 -6.95 -0.24
N PHE A 94 -17.36 -8.15 0.37
CA PHE A 94 -16.13 -8.95 0.35
C PHE A 94 -15.65 -9.30 -1.06
N VAL A 95 -16.55 -9.71 -1.96
CA VAL A 95 -16.18 -10.09 -3.33
C VAL A 95 -15.54 -8.91 -4.10
N PRO A 96 -16.18 -7.74 -4.23
CA PRO A 96 -15.54 -6.60 -4.91
C PRO A 96 -14.28 -6.11 -4.20
N LEU A 97 -14.22 -6.20 -2.86
CA LEU A 97 -13.02 -5.86 -2.11
C LEU A 97 -11.84 -6.79 -2.47
N ILE A 98 -12.04 -8.11 -2.41
CA ILE A 98 -11.01 -9.10 -2.72
C ILE A 98 -10.57 -9.01 -4.19
N MET A 99 -11.54 -8.90 -5.12
CA MET A 99 -11.25 -8.81 -6.55
C MET A 99 -10.48 -7.52 -6.87
N GLY A 100 -10.92 -6.38 -6.34
CA GLY A 100 -10.25 -5.11 -6.56
C GLY A 100 -8.84 -5.06 -5.96
N THR A 101 -8.64 -5.62 -4.76
CA THR A 101 -7.30 -5.73 -4.17
C THR A 101 -6.41 -6.61 -5.03
N LYS A 102 -6.90 -7.77 -5.48
CA LYS A 102 -6.14 -8.66 -6.37
C LYS A 102 -5.75 -7.95 -7.67
N GLU A 103 -6.69 -7.28 -8.32
CA GLU A 103 -6.46 -6.58 -9.58
C GLU A 103 -5.37 -5.51 -9.45
N LEU A 104 -5.44 -4.70 -8.39
CA LEU A 104 -4.45 -3.65 -8.15
C LEU A 104 -3.08 -4.22 -7.73
N VAL A 105 -3.02 -5.33 -6.99
CA VAL A 105 -1.76 -6.03 -6.67
C VAL A 105 -1.13 -6.64 -7.94
N ASP A 106 -1.94 -7.23 -8.81
CA ASP A 106 -1.48 -7.79 -10.09
C ASP A 106 -0.97 -6.67 -11.01
N MET A 107 -1.64 -5.51 -11.01
CA MET A 107 -1.18 -4.33 -11.73
C MET A 107 0.15 -3.80 -11.17
N ALA A 108 0.27 -3.70 -9.84
CA ALA A 108 1.50 -3.26 -9.19
C ALA A 108 2.67 -4.19 -9.53
N SER A 109 2.45 -5.50 -9.49
CA SER A 109 3.49 -6.52 -9.76
C SER A 109 4.02 -6.49 -11.20
N LYS A 110 3.28 -5.92 -12.15
CA LYS A 110 3.72 -5.75 -13.54
C LYS A 110 4.55 -4.48 -13.74
N LYS A 111 4.46 -3.52 -12.81
CA LYS A 111 5.00 -2.16 -12.94
C LYS A 111 6.09 -1.83 -11.92
N ALA A 112 6.24 -2.62 -10.86
CA ALA A 112 7.20 -2.45 -9.76
C ALA A 112 7.97 -3.73 -9.48
#